data_AF-A0A329N766-F1
#
_entry.id   AF-A0A329N766-F1
#
_cell.length_a   1.000
_cell.length_b   1.000
_cell.length_c   1.000
_cell.angle_alpha   90.00
_cell.angle_beta   90.00
_cell.angle_gamma   90.00
#
_symmetry.space_group_name_H-M   'P 1'
#
loop_
_entity.id
_entity.type
_entity.pdbx_description
1 polymer ?
#
loop_
_entity_poly.entity_id
_entity_poly.type
_entity_poly.pdbx_seq_one_letter_code
_entity_poly.pdbx_strand_id
1 'polypeptide(L)'
;MKKSFLKTALITCTVLTGMISCDNVEEDLIPEQEEEREITAQEMRNEKNPYDKQGILHNELLDYYIEHTDDVKDITPDRWIVITKAFYDSKKMDFEAVNIENYKENLHLYEKAAMNSSDLSFDLCKYVPILCDGGSTGPYDPTPAFPGPFFSDDGNADNDSTHTNRVVEYLRAVRAEEDKILANTKLSDEERIALLNYTAVARHSAGYWHNVMHVQKSKNNWYGYAIQSEAAARPCLACDAIYADALGTAVGTVLMNDTAGAILGAYASAISILY
;
A
#
# COMPACT_ATOMS: atom_id res chain seq x y z
N MET A 1 -62.54 23.33 -62.80
CA MET A 1 -61.36 24.17 -62.48
C MET A 1 -60.73 23.67 -61.18
N LYS A 2 -59.40 23.60 -61.09
CA LYS A 2 -58.54 22.99 -60.03
C LYS A 2 -57.86 21.67 -60.44
N LYS A 3 -57.04 21.75 -61.49
CA LYS A 3 -55.77 21.01 -61.59
C LYS A 3 -54.67 22.06 -61.57
N SER A 4 -53.52 21.75 -60.97
CA SER A 4 -52.31 22.60 -60.90
C SER A 4 -52.13 23.43 -59.63
N PHE A 5 -52.04 22.76 -58.47
CA PHE A 5 -51.29 23.31 -57.32
C PHE A 5 -50.40 22.28 -56.60
N LEU A 6 -50.40 21.01 -57.03
CA LEU A 6 -49.70 19.93 -56.33
C LEU A 6 -48.34 19.54 -56.95
N LYS A 7 -47.88 20.24 -58.00
CA LYS A 7 -46.61 19.90 -58.69
C LYS A 7 -45.47 20.89 -58.43
N THR A 8 -45.69 21.92 -57.63
CA THR A 8 -44.66 22.94 -57.31
C THR A 8 -44.25 22.93 -55.84
N ALA A 9 -44.50 21.82 -55.11
CA ALA A 9 -44.01 21.62 -53.75
C ALA A 9 -42.95 20.50 -53.65
N LEU A 10 -42.56 19.89 -54.78
CA LEU A 10 -41.65 18.74 -54.80
C LEU A 10 -40.23 19.06 -55.34
N ILE A 11 -39.88 20.34 -55.51
CA ILE A 11 -38.54 20.77 -55.98
C ILE A 11 -37.99 21.86 -55.04
N THR A 12 -38.24 21.73 -53.73
CA THR A 12 -37.61 22.57 -52.70
C THR A 12 -37.35 21.80 -51.41
N CYS A 13 -37.27 20.47 -51.48
CA CYS A 13 -36.80 19.62 -50.38
C CYS A 13 -35.64 18.69 -50.77
N THR A 14 -35.07 18.88 -51.96
CA THR A 14 -33.95 18.05 -52.47
C THR A 14 -32.63 18.84 -52.61
N VAL A 15 -32.52 20.00 -51.95
CA VAL A 15 -31.28 20.81 -51.90
C VAL A 15 -30.81 21.04 -50.46
N LEU A 16 -31.57 20.56 -49.45
CA LEU A 16 -31.19 20.63 -48.02
C LEU A 16 -30.66 19.28 -47.48
N THR A 17 -30.36 18.32 -48.36
CA THR A 17 -29.73 17.03 -48.02
C THR A 17 -28.33 16.87 -48.64
N GLY A 18 -27.73 17.95 -49.15
CA GLY A 18 -26.46 17.91 -49.88
C GLY A 18 -25.25 18.54 -49.19
N MET A 19 -25.35 19.05 -47.96
CA MET A 19 -24.22 19.63 -47.22
C MET A 19 -24.34 19.48 -45.69
N ILE A 20 -24.79 18.33 -45.19
CA ILE A 20 -24.23 17.86 -43.92
C ILE A 20 -23.10 16.97 -44.36
N SER A 21 -21.91 17.57 -44.46
CA SER A 21 -20.67 16.81 -44.42
C SER A 21 -20.77 15.97 -43.16
N CYS A 22 -21.10 14.69 -43.31
CA CYS A 22 -20.52 13.69 -42.43
C CYS A 22 -19.04 13.67 -42.83
N ASP A 23 -18.31 14.72 -42.43
CA ASP A 23 -16.93 14.52 -42.04
C ASP A 23 -16.99 13.32 -41.12
N ASN A 24 -16.18 12.32 -41.43
CA ASN A 24 -15.99 11.18 -40.56
C ASN A 24 -15.72 11.77 -39.19
N VAL A 25 -16.74 11.82 -38.34
CA VAL A 25 -16.55 11.76 -36.91
C VAL A 25 -15.98 10.37 -36.79
N GLU A 26 -14.65 10.28 -36.92
CA GLU A 26 -13.89 9.33 -36.15
C GLU A 26 -14.62 9.31 -34.83
N GLU A 27 -15.32 8.21 -34.55
CA GLU A 27 -15.63 7.87 -33.18
C GLU A 27 -14.27 8.00 -32.53
N ASP A 28 -14.03 9.16 -31.91
CA ASP A 28 -12.88 9.41 -31.07
C ASP A 28 -12.86 8.17 -30.20
N LEU A 29 -11.91 7.28 -30.48
CA LEU A 29 -11.68 6.07 -29.73
C LEU A 29 -11.39 6.62 -28.35
N ILE A 30 -12.43 6.72 -27.51
CA ILE A 30 -12.29 7.09 -26.12
C ILE A 30 -11.23 6.09 -25.65
N PRO A 31 -10.01 6.54 -25.28
CA PRO A 31 -8.95 5.63 -24.94
C PRO A 31 -9.52 4.71 -23.88
N GLU A 32 -9.43 3.40 -24.12
CA GLU A 32 -9.92 2.38 -23.21
C GLU A 32 -9.34 2.71 -21.84
N GLN A 33 -10.19 3.19 -20.93
CA GLN A 33 -9.74 3.57 -19.60
C GLN A 33 -9.17 2.31 -18.98
N GLU A 34 -7.89 2.34 -18.64
CA GLU A 34 -7.27 1.24 -17.95
C GLU A 34 -8.04 1.01 -16.63
N GLU A 35 -8.49 -0.23 -16.41
CA GLU A 35 -9.25 -0.59 -15.21
C GLU A 35 -8.31 -0.95 -14.06
N GLU A 36 -8.75 -0.69 -12.83
CA GLU A 36 -8.06 -1.18 -11.64
C GLU A 36 -8.04 -2.70 -11.61
N ARG A 37 -6.87 -3.28 -11.33
CA ARG A 37 -6.71 -4.73 -11.17
C ARG A 37 -5.94 -5.07 -9.92
N GLU A 38 -6.08 -6.33 -9.53
CA GLU A 38 -5.31 -6.88 -8.42
C GLU A 38 -3.81 -6.91 -8.76
N ILE A 39 -3.00 -6.48 -7.81
CA ILE A 39 -1.56 -6.67 -7.79
C ILE A 39 -1.30 -8.09 -7.30
N THR A 40 -0.68 -8.89 -8.16
CA THR A 40 -0.47 -10.31 -7.87
C THR A 40 0.68 -10.54 -6.88
N ALA A 41 0.65 -11.69 -6.19
CA ALA A 41 1.77 -12.12 -5.35
C ALA A 41 3.11 -12.18 -6.10
N GLN A 42 3.10 -12.51 -7.41
CA GLN A 42 4.32 -12.52 -8.22
C GLN A 42 4.83 -11.10 -8.50
N GLU A 43 3.94 -10.15 -8.77
CA GLU A 43 4.30 -8.75 -8.94
C GLU A 43 4.83 -8.11 -7.65
N MET A 44 4.45 -8.64 -6.49
CA MET A 44 4.97 -8.21 -5.20
C MET A 44 6.26 -8.92 -4.80
N ARG A 45 6.89 -9.81 -5.59
CA ARG A 45 8.11 -10.57 -5.19
C ARG A 45 9.43 -9.97 -5.71
N ASN A 46 10.53 -10.18 -4.98
CA ASN A 46 11.89 -9.97 -5.46
C ASN A 46 12.79 -11.14 -5.04
N GLU A 47 13.06 -12.04 -5.98
CA GLU A 47 13.87 -13.26 -5.73
C GLU A 47 15.32 -12.96 -5.32
N LYS A 48 15.82 -11.75 -5.60
CA LYS A 48 17.16 -11.32 -5.19
C LYS A 48 17.22 -10.90 -3.72
N ASN A 49 16.10 -10.46 -3.14
CA ASN A 49 16.05 -10.07 -1.74
C ASN A 49 15.86 -11.35 -0.87
N PRO A 50 16.86 -11.78 -0.09
CA PRO A 50 16.75 -12.99 0.74
C PRO A 50 15.71 -12.88 1.86
N TYR A 51 15.20 -11.66 2.11
CA TYR A 51 14.21 -11.33 3.12
C TYR A 51 12.80 -11.11 2.56
N ASP A 52 12.57 -11.33 1.26
CA ASP A 52 11.26 -11.14 0.59
C ASP A 52 10.10 -11.86 1.30
N LYS A 53 10.38 -13.01 1.93
CA LYS A 53 9.41 -13.79 2.69
C LYS A 53 8.79 -13.03 3.88
N GLN A 54 9.45 -11.99 4.41
CA GLN A 54 8.88 -11.21 5.51
C GLN A 54 7.67 -10.40 5.04
N GLY A 55 7.69 -9.86 3.82
CA GLY A 55 6.53 -9.18 3.25
C GLY A 55 5.33 -10.11 3.03
N ILE A 56 5.60 -11.38 2.67
CA ILE A 56 4.57 -12.40 2.58
C ILE A 56 3.99 -12.70 3.96
N LEU A 57 4.84 -12.99 4.94
CA LEU A 57 4.42 -13.34 6.30
C LEU A 57 3.63 -12.20 6.95
N HIS A 58 4.06 -10.97 6.71
CA HIS A 58 3.40 -9.74 7.14
C HIS A 58 1.95 -9.67 6.64
N ASN A 59 1.74 -9.79 5.33
CA ASN A 59 0.40 -9.72 4.74
C ASN A 59 -0.48 -10.89 5.20
N GLU A 60 0.09 -12.10 5.28
CA GLU A 60 -0.62 -13.27 5.80
C GLU A 60 -1.05 -13.09 7.27
N LEU A 61 -0.27 -12.39 8.08
CA LEU A 61 -0.63 -12.07 9.46
C LEU A 61 -1.75 -11.03 9.52
N LEU A 62 -1.75 -10.01 8.67
CA LEU A 62 -2.85 -9.05 8.57
C LEU A 62 -4.17 -9.72 8.19
N ASP A 63 -4.14 -10.63 7.23
CA ASP A 63 -5.30 -11.44 6.83
C ASP A 63 -5.74 -12.40 7.93
N TYR A 64 -4.79 -13.06 8.61
CA TYR A 64 -5.12 -13.92 9.73
C TYR A 64 -5.77 -13.13 10.88
N TYR A 65 -5.26 -11.95 11.18
CA TYR A 65 -5.78 -11.10 12.25
C TYR A 65 -7.23 -10.70 11.99
N ILE A 66 -7.53 -10.21 10.78
CA ILE A 66 -8.87 -9.76 10.41
C ILE A 66 -9.89 -10.91 10.36
N GLU A 67 -9.44 -12.13 10.04
CA GLU A 67 -10.28 -13.33 10.06
C GLU A 67 -10.57 -13.87 11.47
N HIS A 68 -9.68 -13.61 12.42
CA HIS A 68 -9.73 -14.18 13.78
C HIS A 68 -10.07 -13.14 14.86
N THR A 69 -10.61 -11.98 14.45
CA THR A 69 -11.07 -10.95 15.37
C THR A 69 -12.53 -10.59 15.14
N ASP A 70 -13.34 -10.62 16.20
CA ASP A 70 -14.76 -10.22 16.16
C ASP A 70 -14.96 -8.70 16.03
N ASP A 71 -14.00 -7.91 16.52
CA ASP A 71 -13.95 -6.45 16.39
C ASP A 71 -12.51 -6.01 16.20
N VAL A 72 -12.23 -5.37 15.08
CA VAL A 72 -10.89 -4.93 14.71
C VAL A 72 -10.48 -3.70 15.52
N LYS A 73 -11.45 -2.94 16.03
CA LYS A 73 -11.20 -1.77 16.89
C LYS A 73 -10.66 -2.15 18.26
N ASP A 74 -10.83 -3.40 18.69
CA ASP A 74 -10.27 -3.94 19.93
C ASP A 74 -8.82 -4.46 19.75
N ILE A 75 -8.04 -3.80 18.88
CA ILE A 75 -6.61 -4.11 18.76
C ILE A 75 -5.87 -3.63 20.02
N THR A 76 -5.50 -4.58 20.86
CA THR A 76 -4.66 -4.35 22.04
C THR A 76 -3.42 -5.22 21.93
N PRO A 77 -2.29 -4.83 22.56
CA PRO A 77 -1.08 -5.66 22.55
C PRO A 77 -1.31 -7.10 23.00
N ASP A 78 -2.14 -7.31 24.04
CA ASP A 78 -2.42 -8.66 24.54
C ASP A 78 -3.23 -9.50 23.54
N ARG A 79 -4.26 -8.92 22.91
CA ARG A 79 -5.04 -9.62 21.87
C ARG A 79 -4.17 -9.91 20.65
N TRP A 80 -3.35 -8.95 20.23
CA TRP A 80 -2.43 -9.10 19.12
C TRP A 80 -1.43 -10.24 19.36
N ILE A 81 -0.84 -10.32 20.56
CA ILE A 81 0.08 -11.42 20.94
C ILE A 81 -0.62 -12.78 20.85
N VAL A 82 -1.85 -12.90 21.36
CA VAL A 82 -2.62 -14.15 21.33
C VAL A 82 -2.88 -14.61 19.89
N ILE A 83 -3.34 -13.70 19.02
CA ILE A 83 -3.63 -14.01 17.62
C ILE A 83 -2.34 -14.33 16.85
N THR A 84 -1.27 -13.57 17.08
CA THR A 84 0.03 -13.82 16.44
C THR A 84 0.58 -15.20 16.82
N LYS A 85 0.48 -15.58 18.10
CA LYS A 85 0.91 -16.90 18.55
C LYS A 85 0.14 -18.01 17.82
N ALA A 86 -1.19 -17.88 17.72
CA ALA A 86 -2.02 -18.83 16.99
C ALA A 86 -1.64 -18.90 15.49
N PHE A 87 -1.33 -17.76 14.87
CA PHE A 87 -0.83 -17.70 13.49
C PHE A 87 0.48 -18.48 13.33
N TYR A 88 1.48 -18.24 14.18
CA TYR A 88 2.77 -18.93 14.14
C TYR A 88 2.63 -20.43 14.36
N ASP A 89 1.80 -20.84 15.33
CA ASP A 89 1.47 -22.25 15.58
C ASP A 89 0.86 -22.90 14.32
N SER A 90 -0.04 -22.20 13.62
CA SER A 90 -0.67 -22.70 12.38
C SER A 90 0.33 -22.87 11.23
N LYS A 91 1.36 -22.02 11.18
CA LYS A 91 2.44 -22.04 10.19
C LYS A 91 3.60 -22.96 10.59
N LYS A 92 3.55 -23.58 11.78
CA LYS A 92 4.63 -24.38 12.37
C LYS A 92 5.93 -23.58 12.50
N MET A 93 5.81 -22.31 12.82
CA MET A 93 6.92 -21.40 13.08
C MET A 93 7.11 -21.24 14.59
N ASP A 94 8.35 -21.04 15.02
CA ASP A 94 8.66 -20.85 16.44
C ASP A 94 8.40 -19.39 16.84
N PHE A 95 7.37 -19.18 17.65
CA PHE A 95 7.08 -17.87 18.25
C PHE A 95 7.93 -17.62 19.52
N GLU A 96 8.48 -18.65 20.17
CA GLU A 96 9.31 -18.49 21.38
C GLU A 96 10.68 -17.86 21.06
N ALA A 97 11.07 -17.82 19.79
CA ALA A 97 12.19 -17.04 19.29
C ALA A 97 11.97 -15.52 19.40
N VAL A 98 10.73 -15.07 19.65
CA VAL A 98 10.39 -13.66 19.87
C VAL A 98 10.46 -13.39 21.38
N ASN A 99 11.28 -12.42 21.81
CA ASN A 99 11.29 -11.99 23.21
C ASN A 99 9.97 -11.26 23.53
N ILE A 100 8.98 -12.00 24.05
CA ILE A 100 7.61 -11.52 24.29
C ILE A 100 7.55 -10.30 25.22
N GLU A 101 8.46 -10.18 26.19
CA GLU A 101 8.48 -9.01 27.09
C GLU A 101 8.92 -7.76 26.33
N ASN A 102 10.04 -7.82 25.61
CA ASN A 102 10.46 -6.73 24.72
C ASN A 102 9.41 -6.45 23.65
N TYR A 103 8.73 -7.50 23.17
CA TYR A 103 7.67 -7.37 22.17
C TYR A 103 6.52 -6.52 22.69
N LYS A 104 6.00 -6.87 23.87
CA LYS A 104 4.88 -6.20 24.51
C LYS A 104 5.20 -4.74 24.80
N GLU A 105 6.41 -4.44 25.27
CA GLU A 105 6.87 -3.07 25.46
C GLU A 105 6.81 -2.26 24.16
N ASN A 106 7.30 -2.82 23.04
CA ASN A 106 7.26 -2.15 21.75
C ASN A 106 5.83 -1.94 21.24
N LEU A 107 4.95 -2.94 21.36
CA LEU A 107 3.53 -2.79 20.97
C LEU A 107 2.84 -1.66 21.73
N HIS A 108 3.09 -1.55 23.05
CA HIS A 108 2.54 -0.45 23.85
C HIS A 108 3.09 0.92 23.45
N LEU A 109 4.33 1.00 22.95
CA LEU A 109 4.87 2.25 22.44
C LEU A 109 4.16 2.68 21.14
N TYR A 110 3.91 1.74 20.22
CA TYR A 110 3.16 2.00 18.98
C TYR A 110 1.71 2.41 19.25
N GLU A 111 1.03 1.71 20.17
CA GLU A 111 -0.32 2.05 20.61
C GLU A 111 -0.39 3.50 21.13
N LYS A 112 0.53 3.88 22.03
CA LYS A 112 0.60 5.24 22.58
C LYS A 112 0.93 6.29 21.52
N ALA A 113 1.80 5.97 20.55
CA ALA A 113 2.19 6.91 19.53
C ALA A 113 1.05 7.18 18.54
N ALA A 114 0.33 6.14 18.12
CA ALA A 114 -0.82 6.27 17.23
C ALA A 114 -1.98 7.05 17.86
N MET A 115 -2.27 6.80 19.15
CA MET A 115 -3.34 7.50 19.86
C MET A 115 -3.04 9.00 20.12
N ASN A 116 -1.76 9.42 20.08
CA ASN A 116 -1.34 10.80 20.33
C ASN A 116 -0.87 11.52 19.05
N SER A 117 -1.52 11.23 17.92
CA SER A 117 -1.33 11.62 16.50
C SER A 117 -0.48 12.85 16.10
N SER A 118 -0.15 13.79 16.99
CA SER A 118 0.80 14.87 16.76
C SER A 118 2.27 14.50 17.01
N ASP A 119 2.55 13.37 17.65
CA ASP A 119 3.91 13.03 18.13
C ASP A 119 4.29 11.55 17.92
N LEU A 120 4.02 11.04 16.70
CA LEU A 120 4.73 9.87 16.16
C LEU A 120 6.23 10.17 15.90
N SER A 121 6.81 11.21 16.53
CA SER A 121 8.23 11.33 16.82
C SER A 121 8.66 10.30 17.87
N PHE A 122 8.22 9.05 17.65
CA PHE A 122 8.97 7.91 18.11
C PHE A 122 10.41 8.19 17.69
N ASP A 123 11.35 8.15 18.62
CA ASP A 123 12.77 8.29 18.32
C ASP A 123 13.21 7.03 17.56
N LEU A 124 12.61 6.79 16.39
CA LEU A 124 12.88 5.71 15.45
C LEU A 124 14.36 5.75 15.11
N CYS A 125 14.92 6.95 15.10
CA CYS A 125 16.32 7.25 14.90
C CYS A 125 17.21 6.67 16.01
N LYS A 126 16.70 6.50 17.22
CA LYS A 126 17.39 5.75 18.28
C LYS A 126 17.51 4.27 17.96
N TYR A 127 16.52 3.70 17.29
CA TYR A 127 16.44 2.25 17.05
C TYR A 127 17.01 1.85 15.68
N VAL A 128 16.76 2.66 14.66
CA VAL A 128 17.20 2.47 13.28
C VAL A 128 17.73 3.80 12.74
N PRO A 129 18.90 4.28 13.21
CA PRO A 129 19.45 5.60 12.83
C PRO A 129 19.57 5.81 11.31
N ILE A 130 19.82 4.72 10.57
CA ILE A 130 19.95 4.74 9.11
C ILE A 130 18.69 5.20 8.38
N LEU A 131 17.50 5.11 8.99
CA LEU A 131 16.24 5.60 8.40
C LEU A 131 16.02 7.11 8.63
N CYS A 132 16.84 7.74 9.46
CA CYS A 132 16.58 9.06 10.03
C CYS A 132 17.62 10.13 9.68
N ASP A 133 18.55 9.84 8.77
CA ASP A 133 19.57 10.78 8.35
C ASP A 133 18.95 11.85 7.42
N GLY A 134 18.11 12.69 8.05
CA GLY A 134 17.08 13.55 7.49
C GLY A 134 17.62 14.83 6.86
N GLY A 135 18.43 14.69 5.81
CA GLY A 135 18.83 15.85 5.02
C GLY A 135 19.88 15.55 3.97
N SER A 136 19.52 14.85 2.90
CA SER A 136 20.26 14.86 1.62
C SER A 136 21.75 14.45 1.63
N THR A 137 22.34 14.03 2.75
CA THR A 137 23.76 13.62 2.82
C THR A 137 24.04 12.38 3.67
N GLY A 138 23.02 11.80 4.32
CA GLY A 138 23.09 10.41 4.78
C GLY A 138 22.95 9.44 3.60
N PRO A 139 23.65 8.30 3.57
CA PRO A 139 23.83 7.57 2.33
C PRO A 139 22.60 6.79 1.82
N TYR A 140 21.53 6.61 2.61
CA TYR A 140 20.37 5.79 2.22
C TYR A 140 19.05 6.31 2.82
N ASP A 141 18.21 6.94 1.99
CA ASP A 141 16.76 6.85 2.14
C ASP A 141 16.33 5.58 1.38
N PRO A 142 16.09 4.46 2.07
CA PRO A 142 15.96 3.15 1.44
C PRO A 142 14.63 2.97 0.71
N THR A 143 13.67 3.89 0.90
CA THR A 143 12.44 3.91 0.13
C THR A 143 12.49 5.07 -0.84
N PRO A 144 12.24 4.83 -2.15
CA PRO A 144 11.96 5.94 -3.02
C PRO A 144 10.76 6.70 -2.44
N ALA A 145 10.83 8.04 -2.46
CA ALA A 145 9.69 8.86 -2.07
C ALA A 145 8.44 8.31 -2.76
N PHE A 146 7.38 8.06 -1.99
CA PHE A 146 6.11 7.66 -2.56
C PHE A 146 5.79 8.64 -3.69
N PRO A 147 5.62 8.18 -4.94
CA PRO A 147 5.18 9.08 -6.00
C PRO A 147 3.93 9.78 -5.48
N GLY A 148 3.88 11.10 -5.63
CA GLY A 148 2.76 11.87 -5.12
C GLY A 148 1.41 11.34 -5.65
N PRO A 149 0.33 11.80 -5.04
CA PRO A 149 -0.48 10.95 -4.19
C PRO A 149 -0.83 9.58 -4.81
N PHE A 150 -0.30 8.54 -4.21
CA PHE A 150 -0.46 7.15 -4.63
C PHE A 150 -1.92 6.65 -4.61
N PHE A 151 -2.71 7.20 -3.68
CA PHE A 151 -4.08 6.77 -3.42
C PHE A 151 -5.04 7.94 -3.17
N SER A 152 -4.63 9.17 -3.46
CA SER A 152 -5.56 10.28 -3.36
C SER A 152 -6.38 10.38 -4.64
N ASP A 153 -7.69 10.48 -4.45
CA ASP A 153 -8.68 10.69 -5.51
C ASP A 153 -8.68 12.15 -6.00
N ASP A 154 -7.86 13.01 -5.41
CA ASP A 154 -7.66 14.40 -5.84
C ASP A 154 -7.00 14.37 -7.21
N GLY A 155 -7.84 14.41 -8.24
CA GLY A 155 -7.58 14.29 -9.67
C GLY A 155 -6.62 15.33 -10.27
N ASN A 156 -5.46 15.47 -9.64
CA ASN A 156 -4.30 16.29 -9.99
C ASN A 156 -3.09 15.41 -10.34
N ALA A 157 -3.31 14.10 -10.54
CA ALA A 157 -2.34 13.28 -11.25
C ALA A 157 -2.44 13.64 -12.73
N ASP A 158 -1.41 14.29 -13.26
CA ASP A 158 -1.19 14.36 -14.70
C ASP A 158 -1.33 12.94 -15.30
N ASN A 159 -2.22 12.77 -16.27
CA ASN A 159 -2.37 11.64 -17.20
C ASN A 159 -2.91 10.30 -16.63
N ASP A 160 -4.11 9.90 -17.07
CA ASP A 160 -4.61 8.54 -17.44
C ASP A 160 -4.06 7.26 -16.74
N SER A 161 -3.41 7.36 -15.58
CA SER A 161 -2.75 6.26 -14.90
C SER A 161 -3.56 5.79 -13.69
N THR A 162 -3.91 4.51 -13.71
CA THR A 162 -4.58 3.79 -12.61
C THR A 162 -3.72 3.77 -11.34
N HIS A 163 -4.36 3.61 -10.18
CA HIS A 163 -3.65 3.31 -8.92
C HIS A 163 -2.80 2.06 -9.06
N THR A 164 -3.29 1.06 -9.82
CA THR A 164 -2.54 -0.13 -10.19
C THR A 164 -1.19 0.23 -10.81
N ASN A 165 -1.16 1.09 -11.84
CA ASN A 165 0.09 1.45 -12.51
C ASN A 165 1.07 2.15 -11.58
N ARG A 166 0.57 3.07 -10.75
CA ARG A 166 1.37 3.74 -9.73
C ARG A 166 2.01 2.70 -8.83
N VAL A 167 1.22 1.80 -8.24
CA VAL A 167 1.73 0.73 -7.38
C VAL A 167 2.80 -0.08 -8.09
N VAL A 168 2.56 -0.55 -9.31
CA VAL A 168 3.54 -1.29 -10.10
C VAL A 168 4.85 -0.51 -10.28
N GLU A 169 4.81 0.80 -10.54
CA GLU A 169 6.00 1.65 -10.61
C GLU A 169 6.76 1.72 -9.28
N TYR A 170 6.06 1.86 -8.16
CA TYR A 170 6.69 1.79 -6.84
C TYR A 170 7.30 0.43 -6.54
N LEU A 171 6.63 -0.67 -6.87
CA LEU A 171 7.21 -2.02 -6.72
C LEU A 171 8.52 -2.14 -7.51
N ARG A 172 8.62 -1.53 -8.71
CA ARG A 172 9.88 -1.49 -9.48
C ARG A 172 10.94 -0.61 -8.81
N ALA A 173 10.55 0.56 -8.31
CA ALA A 173 11.46 1.48 -7.65
C ALA A 173 12.04 0.88 -6.35
N VAL A 174 11.22 0.25 -5.52
CA VAL A 174 11.66 -0.44 -4.30
C VAL A 174 12.62 -1.59 -4.63
N ARG A 175 12.36 -2.38 -5.68
CA ARG A 175 13.31 -3.42 -6.14
C ARG A 175 14.66 -2.85 -6.56
N ALA A 176 14.66 -1.67 -7.19
CA ALA A 176 15.91 -1.00 -7.56
C ALA A 176 16.68 -0.53 -6.31
N GLU A 177 16.00 -0.10 -5.25
CA GLU A 177 16.65 0.19 -3.96
C GLU A 177 17.16 -1.09 -3.28
N GLU A 178 16.40 -2.19 -3.29
CA GLU A 178 16.86 -3.50 -2.79
C GLU A 178 18.15 -3.94 -3.49
N ASP A 179 18.24 -3.79 -4.82
CA ASP A 179 19.45 -4.08 -5.59
C ASP A 179 20.65 -3.21 -5.13
N LYS A 180 20.43 -1.93 -4.81
CA LYS A 180 21.48 -1.04 -4.27
C LYS A 180 21.91 -1.45 -2.86
N ILE A 181 20.96 -1.82 -1.99
CA ILE A 181 21.23 -2.29 -0.63
C ILE A 181 22.08 -3.56 -0.67
N LEU A 182 21.71 -4.53 -1.52
CA LEU A 182 22.46 -5.78 -1.71
C LEU A 182 23.88 -5.54 -2.22
N ALA A 183 24.06 -4.58 -3.12
CA ALA A 183 25.37 -4.23 -3.67
C ALA A 183 26.23 -3.38 -2.71
N ASN A 184 25.65 -2.83 -1.64
CA ASN A 184 26.36 -1.93 -0.75
C ASN A 184 27.23 -2.68 0.28
N THR A 185 28.55 -2.56 0.08
CA THR A 185 29.58 -3.14 0.95
C THR A 185 29.89 -2.32 2.20
N LYS A 186 29.31 -1.12 2.34
CA LYS A 186 29.51 -0.24 3.49
C LYS A 186 28.49 -0.44 4.62
N LEU A 187 27.38 -1.10 4.34
CA LEU A 187 26.39 -1.44 5.38
C LEU A 187 26.95 -2.55 6.25
N SER A 188 26.73 -2.42 7.55
CA SER A 188 26.77 -3.58 8.45
C SER A 188 25.73 -4.61 8.03
N ASP A 189 25.91 -5.86 8.47
CA ASP A 189 24.94 -6.90 8.16
C ASP A 189 23.59 -6.57 8.81
N GLU A 190 23.58 -6.05 10.04
CA GLU A 190 22.36 -5.62 10.73
C GLU A 190 21.59 -4.53 9.95
N GLU A 191 22.29 -3.50 9.47
CA GLU A 191 21.68 -2.45 8.64
C GLU A 191 21.15 -3.01 7.33
N ARG A 192 21.94 -3.86 6.65
CA ARG A 192 21.50 -4.48 5.39
C ARG A 192 20.24 -5.30 5.60
N ILE A 193 20.18 -6.09 6.65
CA ILE A 193 19.03 -6.93 6.99
C ILE A 193 17.81 -6.06 7.32
N ALA A 194 17.96 -5.05 8.17
CA ALA A 194 16.87 -4.13 8.50
C ALA A 194 16.30 -3.43 7.27
N LEU A 195 17.16 -2.92 6.39
CA LEU A 195 16.76 -2.25 5.15
C LEU A 195 16.09 -3.18 4.14
N LEU A 196 16.59 -4.43 4.00
CA LEU A 196 15.98 -5.41 3.11
C LEU A 196 14.63 -5.93 3.62
N ASN A 197 14.45 -6.05 4.93
CA ASN A 197 13.15 -6.37 5.53
C ASN A 197 12.17 -5.19 5.38
N TYR A 198 12.63 -3.96 5.66
CA TYR A 198 11.86 -2.73 5.47
C TYR A 198 11.32 -2.62 4.04
N THR A 199 12.19 -2.75 3.03
CA THR A 199 11.82 -2.65 1.62
C THR A 199 10.97 -3.83 1.14
N ALA A 200 11.23 -5.05 1.62
CA ALA A 200 10.36 -6.19 1.34
C ALA A 200 8.94 -5.93 1.84
N VAL A 201 8.78 -5.53 3.10
CA VAL A 201 7.45 -5.27 3.66
C VAL A 201 6.79 -4.08 2.97
N ALA A 202 7.49 -2.96 2.73
CA ALA A 202 6.95 -1.83 1.98
C ALA A 202 6.37 -2.23 0.61
N ARG A 203 7.10 -3.08 -0.13
CA ARG A 203 6.68 -3.60 -1.44
C ARG A 203 5.45 -4.50 -1.36
N HIS A 204 5.41 -5.42 -0.40
CA HIS A 204 4.27 -6.33 -0.22
C HIS A 204 3.04 -5.58 0.34
N SER A 205 3.23 -4.63 1.25
CA SER A 205 2.19 -3.76 1.79
C SER A 205 1.57 -2.86 0.72
N ALA A 206 2.38 -2.34 -0.22
CA ALA A 206 1.85 -1.51 -1.30
C ALA A 206 0.85 -2.26 -2.19
N GLY A 207 1.16 -3.50 -2.57
CA GLY A 207 0.20 -4.34 -3.29
C GLY A 207 -0.99 -4.76 -2.44
N TYR A 208 -0.77 -5.06 -1.16
CA TYR A 208 -1.85 -5.41 -0.22
C TYR A 208 -2.87 -4.28 -0.07
N TRP A 209 -2.43 -3.10 0.35
CA TRP A 209 -3.32 -1.97 0.59
C TRP A 209 -3.97 -1.47 -0.70
N HIS A 210 -3.30 -1.53 -1.84
CA HIS A 210 -3.95 -1.31 -3.14
C HIS A 210 -5.12 -2.27 -3.38
N ASN A 211 -4.87 -3.58 -3.21
CA ASN A 211 -5.88 -4.60 -3.41
C ASN A 211 -7.06 -4.39 -2.46
N VAL A 212 -6.81 -4.12 -1.17
CA VAL A 212 -7.84 -3.83 -0.17
C VAL A 212 -8.65 -2.58 -0.54
N MET A 213 -7.97 -1.48 -0.86
CA MET A 213 -8.59 -0.15 -0.97
C MET A 213 -9.25 0.11 -2.33
N HIS A 214 -8.75 -0.46 -3.42
CA HIS A 214 -9.20 -0.14 -4.78
C HIS A 214 -9.90 -1.31 -5.49
N VAL A 215 -9.57 -2.56 -5.16
CA VAL A 215 -10.04 -3.74 -5.91
C VAL A 215 -11.02 -4.61 -5.10
N GLN A 216 -10.73 -4.84 -3.82
CA GLN A 216 -11.39 -5.81 -2.95
C GLN A 216 -12.31 -5.16 -1.91
N LYS A 217 -12.76 -3.94 -2.16
CA LYS A 217 -13.57 -3.10 -1.24
C LYS A 217 -14.67 -3.87 -0.49
N SER A 218 -15.43 -4.73 -1.16
CA SER A 218 -16.54 -5.49 -0.57
C SER A 218 -16.17 -6.87 -0.01
N LYS A 219 -14.92 -7.31 -0.19
CA LYS A 219 -14.44 -8.65 0.16
C LYS A 219 -13.46 -8.65 1.33
N ASN A 220 -12.84 -7.52 1.63
CA ASN A 220 -11.87 -7.40 2.71
C ASN A 220 -12.41 -6.51 3.82
N ASN A 221 -12.50 -7.07 5.04
CA ASN A 221 -13.01 -6.35 6.20
C ASN A 221 -12.17 -5.12 6.56
N TRP A 222 -10.86 -5.11 6.26
CA TRP A 222 -10.00 -3.93 6.45
C TRP A 222 -10.53 -2.69 5.74
N TYR A 223 -11.09 -2.83 4.53
CA TYR A 223 -11.67 -1.70 3.82
C TYR A 223 -12.83 -1.08 4.61
N GLY A 224 -13.72 -1.92 5.14
CA GLY A 224 -14.86 -1.47 5.95
C GLY A 224 -14.43 -0.69 7.20
N TYR A 225 -13.35 -1.12 7.86
CA TYR A 225 -12.79 -0.39 9.00
C TYR A 225 -12.05 0.88 8.59
N ALA A 226 -11.25 0.82 7.52
CA ALA A 226 -10.48 1.94 7.00
C ALA A 226 -11.37 3.14 6.60
N ILE A 227 -12.54 2.90 6.00
CA ILE A 227 -13.47 3.99 5.65
C ILE A 227 -14.34 4.47 6.83
N GLN A 228 -14.38 3.72 7.93
CA GLN A 228 -15.16 4.06 9.13
C GLN A 228 -14.29 4.61 10.27
N SER A 229 -12.97 4.59 10.12
CA SER A 229 -12.03 5.07 11.13
C SER A 229 -11.86 6.58 11.08
N GLU A 230 -11.34 7.15 12.16
CA GLU A 230 -10.95 8.57 12.19
C GLU A 230 -9.84 8.86 11.16
N ALA A 231 -9.07 7.84 10.79
CA ALA A 231 -8.02 7.89 9.79
C ALA A 231 -8.53 7.99 8.34
N ALA A 232 -9.84 7.76 8.08
CA ALA A 232 -10.44 7.94 6.76
C ALA A 232 -10.31 9.37 6.20
N ALA A 233 -10.11 10.36 7.07
CA ALA A 233 -9.90 11.76 6.69
C ALA A 233 -8.45 12.09 6.28
N ARG A 234 -7.51 11.13 6.40
CA ARG A 234 -6.09 11.35 6.08
C ARG A 234 -5.87 11.41 4.57
N PRO A 235 -4.96 12.28 4.07
CA PRO A 235 -4.72 12.44 2.63
C PRO A 235 -4.30 11.16 1.90
N CYS A 236 -3.65 10.22 2.59
CA CYS A 236 -3.34 8.91 2.03
C CYS A 236 -3.25 7.84 3.12
N LEU A 237 -4.40 7.30 3.55
CA LEU A 237 -4.48 6.25 4.57
C LEU A 237 -3.61 5.02 4.23
N ALA A 238 -3.63 4.58 2.97
CA ALA A 238 -2.80 3.47 2.52
C ALA A 238 -1.31 3.81 2.53
N CYS A 239 -0.90 5.06 2.27
CA CYS A 239 0.50 5.47 2.39
C CYS A 239 0.96 5.40 3.85
N ASP A 240 0.13 5.88 4.77
CA ASP A 240 0.43 5.83 6.21
C ASP A 240 0.55 4.38 6.68
N ALA A 241 -0.34 3.49 6.22
CA ALA A 241 -0.27 2.06 6.51
C ALA A 241 1.00 1.40 5.97
N ILE A 242 1.36 1.64 4.70
CA ILE A 242 2.60 1.10 4.10
C ILE A 242 3.83 1.61 4.85
N TYR A 243 3.85 2.88 5.24
CA TYR A 243 4.96 3.46 5.98
C TYR A 243 5.07 2.86 7.38
N ALA A 244 3.94 2.71 8.09
CA ALA A 244 3.87 2.05 9.38
C ALA A 244 4.33 0.58 9.31
N ASP A 245 3.87 -0.17 8.29
CA ASP A 245 4.27 -1.55 8.02
C ASP A 245 5.79 -1.70 7.88
N ALA A 246 6.37 -0.88 6.99
CA ALA A 246 7.79 -0.92 6.70
C ALA A 246 8.61 -0.53 7.94
N LEU A 247 8.24 0.57 8.61
CA LEU A 247 8.93 1.04 9.81
C LEU A 247 8.86 0.05 10.97
N GLY A 248 7.66 -0.46 11.27
CA GLY A 248 7.47 -1.48 12.30
C GLY A 248 8.34 -2.69 12.03
N THR A 249 8.47 -3.07 10.76
CA THR A 249 9.36 -4.16 10.34
C THR A 249 10.83 -3.88 10.59
N ALA A 250 11.32 -2.69 10.22
CA ALA A 250 12.72 -2.33 10.47
C ALA A 250 13.05 -2.34 11.96
N VAL A 251 12.19 -1.71 12.78
CA VAL A 251 12.35 -1.65 14.24
C VAL A 251 12.31 -3.05 14.85
N GLY A 252 11.33 -3.87 14.45
CA GLY A 252 11.20 -5.24 14.95
C GLY A 252 12.40 -6.11 14.56
N THR A 253 12.92 -5.94 13.35
CA THR A 253 14.13 -6.66 12.89
C THR A 253 15.33 -6.33 13.77
N VAL A 254 15.59 -5.05 14.03
CA VAL A 254 16.75 -4.61 14.83
C VAL A 254 16.61 -5.03 16.29
N LEU A 255 15.43 -4.86 16.88
CA LEU A 255 15.22 -5.09 18.30
C LEU A 255 15.02 -6.57 18.66
N MET A 256 14.53 -7.36 17.72
CA MET A 256 13.88 -8.62 18.04
C MET A 256 14.13 -9.74 17.05
N ASN A 257 15.10 -9.59 16.12
CA ASN A 257 15.45 -10.52 15.04
C ASN A 257 14.50 -10.51 13.82
N ASP A 258 14.97 -11.11 12.73
CA ASP A 258 14.33 -11.11 11.40
C ASP A 258 12.87 -11.55 11.40
N THR A 259 12.47 -12.48 12.28
CA THR A 259 11.08 -12.99 12.31
C THR A 259 10.11 -12.12 13.08
N ALA A 260 10.60 -11.24 13.94
CA ALA A 260 9.74 -10.32 14.70
C ALA A 260 9.38 -9.06 13.92
N GLY A 261 10.16 -8.72 12.87
CA GLY A 261 9.91 -7.58 11.99
C GLY A 261 8.50 -7.59 11.40
N ALA A 262 8.15 -8.66 10.66
CA ALA A 262 6.84 -8.78 10.03
C ALA A 262 5.66 -8.61 11.01
N ILE A 263 5.85 -9.06 12.26
CA ILE A 263 4.82 -8.95 13.29
C ILE A 263 4.62 -7.51 13.74
N LEU A 264 5.72 -6.79 14.02
CA LEU A 264 5.63 -5.41 14.48
C LEU A 264 5.17 -4.47 13.35
N GLY A 265 5.54 -4.74 12.11
CA GLY A 265 5.00 -4.07 10.92
C GLY A 265 3.48 -4.19 10.82
N ALA A 266 2.96 -5.43 10.85
CA ALA A 266 1.53 -5.68 10.73
C ALA A 266 0.73 -5.04 11.87
N TYR A 267 1.28 -5.03 13.09
CA TYR A 267 0.64 -4.33 14.21
C TYR A 267 0.59 -2.82 13.98
N ALA A 268 1.69 -2.24 13.50
CA ALA A 268 1.82 -0.82 13.29
C ALA A 268 0.78 -0.30 12.28
N SER A 269 0.60 -0.94 11.12
CA SER A 269 -0.44 -0.51 10.17
C SER A 269 -1.86 -0.77 10.66
N ALA A 270 -2.10 -1.92 11.31
CA ALA A 270 -3.41 -2.22 11.87
C ALA A 270 -3.86 -1.10 12.81
N ILE A 271 -2.96 -0.63 13.67
CA ILE A 271 -3.17 0.52 14.53
C ILE A 271 -3.34 1.82 13.71
N SER A 272 -2.46 2.09 12.74
CA SER A 272 -2.53 3.31 11.90
C SER A 272 -3.80 3.43 11.06
N ILE A 273 -4.44 2.32 10.73
CA ILE A 273 -5.70 2.30 9.97
C ILE A 273 -6.89 2.59 10.86
N LEU A 274 -6.83 2.21 12.13
CA LEU A 274 -7.93 2.34 13.07
C LEU A 274 -7.96 3.69 13.79
N TYR A 275 -6.77 4.26 14.04
CA TYR A 275 -6.56 5.51 14.78
C TYR A 275 -5.82 6.51 13.91
#